data_AF-A0AA39UMY6-F1
#
_entry.id   AF-A0AA39UMY6-F1
#
_cell.length_a   1.000
_cell.length_b   1.000
_cell.length_c   1.000
_cell.angle_alpha   90.00
_cell.angle_beta   90.00
_cell.angle_gamma   90.00
#
_symmetry.space_group_name_H-M   'P 1'
#
loop_
_entity.id
_entity.type
_entity.pdbx_description
1 polymer ?
#
loop_
_entity_poly.entity_id
_entity_poly.type
_entity_poly.pdbx_seq_one_letter_code
_entity_poly.pdbx_strand_id
1 'polypeptide(L)'
;MHGYHDSVLGVHQSHMAQNSAAYLLPLLHPDMNILDIGCGPGTITADFMVLSYQGHVVALDIMEDVMEHARMHTEQQGINNITFQVGSVLKLPFQDNSFNIVHAHQVIQHISDPIHALQEMHRVTKDRGIIVV
;
A
#
# COMPACT_ATOMS: atom_id res chain seq x y z
N MET A 1 -29.83 7.63 0.39
CA MET A 1 -29.32 8.79 -0.38
C MET A 1 -29.25 10.00 0.55
N HIS A 2 -28.18 10.12 1.33
CA HIS A 2 -27.81 11.30 2.13
C HIS A 2 -26.31 11.18 2.48
N GLY A 3 -25.50 12.07 1.89
CA GLY A 3 -24.29 12.67 2.46
C GLY A 3 -23.12 11.77 2.87
N TYR A 4 -22.28 11.39 1.91
CA TYR A 4 -20.88 10.98 2.16
C TYR A 4 -19.91 11.59 1.14
N HIS A 5 -20.18 12.81 0.67
CA HIS A 5 -19.47 13.36 -0.49
C HIS A 5 -18.55 14.56 -0.20
N ASP A 6 -18.55 15.12 1.01
CA ASP A 6 -17.69 16.29 1.34
C ASP A 6 -16.67 16.04 2.46
N SER A 7 -16.79 14.94 3.21
CA SER A 7 -15.79 14.54 4.23
C SER A 7 -14.65 13.68 3.67
N VAL A 8 -14.77 13.19 2.43
CA VAL A 8 -13.73 12.40 1.74
C VAL A 8 -12.73 13.31 1.01
N LEU A 9 -13.17 14.51 0.60
CA LEU A 9 -12.34 15.45 -0.16
C LEU A 9 -11.35 16.26 0.70
N GLY A 10 -11.49 16.23 2.04
CA GLY A 10 -10.63 16.96 2.98
C GLY A 10 -9.46 16.17 3.59
N VAL A 11 -9.33 14.87 3.28
CA VAL A 11 -8.29 13.98 3.87
C VAL A 11 -7.20 13.62 2.85
N HIS A 12 -7.29 14.11 1.61
CA HIS A 12 -6.32 13.82 0.54
C HIS A 12 -4.90 14.40 0.74
N GLN A 13 -4.55 14.93 1.93
CA GLN A 13 -3.21 15.48 2.21
C GLN A 13 -2.56 15.04 3.53
N SER A 14 -3.19 14.22 4.37
CA SER A 14 -2.65 13.99 5.72
C SER A 14 -1.82 12.72 5.89
N HIS A 15 -1.79 11.77 4.96
CA HIS A 15 -1.04 10.51 5.11
C HIS A 15 0.04 10.35 4.03
N MET A 16 1.24 10.84 4.35
CA MET A 16 2.47 10.64 3.60
C MET A 16 3.32 9.60 4.34
N ALA A 17 4.32 9.02 3.67
CA ALA A 17 5.26 8.12 4.34
C ALA A 17 5.90 8.79 5.56
N GLN A 18 6.16 10.11 5.52
CA GLN A 18 6.77 10.86 6.61
C GLN A 18 5.91 10.97 7.88
N ASN A 19 4.59 10.80 7.82
CA ASN A 19 3.73 10.93 8.99
C ASN A 19 2.92 9.66 9.32
N SER A 20 2.73 8.78 8.35
CA SER A 20 2.01 7.50 8.51
C SER A 20 2.92 6.28 8.50
N ALA A 21 4.13 6.38 7.94
CA ALA A 21 5.09 5.30 7.82
C ALA A 21 6.53 5.72 8.20
N ALA A 22 6.68 6.74 9.06
CA ALA A 22 7.97 7.38 9.35
C ALA A 22 9.03 6.38 9.86
N TYR A 23 8.58 5.36 10.59
CA TYR A 23 9.38 4.26 11.13
C TYR A 23 10.02 3.38 10.03
N LEU A 24 9.46 3.36 8.82
CA LEU A 24 10.03 2.64 7.67
C LEU A 24 11.12 3.43 6.96
N LEU A 25 11.12 4.77 7.05
CA LEU A 25 12.06 5.60 6.28
C LEU A 25 13.53 5.21 6.46
N PRO A 26 14.03 4.89 7.67
CA PRO A 26 15.43 4.47 7.84
C PRO A 26 15.75 3.08 7.27
N LEU A 27 14.72 2.29 6.96
CA LEU A 27 14.82 0.90 6.50
C LEU A 27 14.63 0.79 4.98
N LEU A 28 14.10 1.81 4.32
CA LEU A 28 13.86 1.82 2.88
C LEU A 28 15.18 1.92 2.10
N HIS A 29 15.30 1.10 1.07
CA HIS A 29 16.39 1.14 0.10
C HIS A 29 15.84 1.31 -1.33
N PRO A 30 16.59 1.97 -2.24
CA PRO A 30 16.14 2.23 -3.60
C PRO A 30 15.68 1.01 -4.39
N ASP A 31 16.19 -0.19 -4.09
CA ASP A 31 15.98 -1.44 -4.82
C ASP A 31 14.90 -2.35 -4.19
N MET A 32 14.14 -1.85 -3.21
CA MET A 32 13.17 -2.66 -2.50
C MET A 32 11.90 -2.95 -3.30
N ASN A 33 11.44 -4.20 -3.17
CA ASN A 33 10.08 -4.58 -3.59
C ASN A 33 9.12 -4.36 -2.41
N ILE A 34 8.09 -3.54 -2.61
CA ILE A 34 7.15 -3.15 -1.56
C ILE A 34 5.72 -3.50 -1.98
N LEU A 35 4.98 -4.11 -1.07
CA LEU A 35 3.53 -4.29 -1.18
C LEU A 35 2.84 -3.35 -0.19
N ASP A 36 2.00 -2.44 -0.71
CA ASP A 36 1.18 -1.53 0.08
C ASP A 36 -0.29 -1.99 0.03
N ILE A 37 -0.78 -2.53 1.14
CA ILE A 37 -2.10 -3.16 1.28
C ILE A 37 -3.09 -2.11 1.78
N GLY A 38 -4.26 -2.08 1.15
CA GLY A 38 -5.29 -1.06 1.36
C GLY A 38 -4.74 0.34 1.09
N CYS A 39 -4.09 0.52 -0.04
CA CYS A 39 -3.31 1.73 -0.33
C CYS A 39 -4.16 3.00 -0.49
N GLY A 40 -5.49 2.87 -0.55
CA GLY A 40 -6.40 4.01 -0.58
C GLY A 40 -6.08 4.94 -1.76
N PRO A 41 -5.98 6.26 -1.56
CA PRO A 41 -5.71 7.22 -2.62
C PRO A 41 -4.27 7.16 -3.18
N GLY A 42 -3.41 6.27 -2.68
CA GLY A 42 -2.06 6.06 -3.22
C GLY A 42 -1.01 7.07 -2.76
N THR A 43 -1.29 7.88 -1.74
CA THR A 43 -0.35 8.92 -1.25
C THR A 43 0.91 8.32 -0.64
N ILE A 44 0.79 7.32 0.25
CA ILE A 44 1.93 6.59 0.81
C ILE A 44 2.62 5.76 -0.29
N THR A 45 1.85 5.15 -1.18
CA THR A 45 2.38 4.37 -2.32
C THR A 45 3.27 5.22 -3.22
N ALA A 46 2.88 6.46 -3.50
CA ALA A 46 3.68 7.41 -4.28
C ALA A 46 5.03 7.68 -3.59
N ASP A 47 5.03 7.92 -2.28
CA ASP A 47 6.26 8.13 -1.51
C ASP A 47 7.16 6.88 -1.53
N PHE A 48 6.58 5.69 -1.34
CA PHE A 48 7.32 4.44 -1.46
C PHE A 48 7.96 4.27 -2.83
N MET A 49 7.26 4.67 -3.89
CA MET A 49 7.81 4.59 -5.25
C MET A 49 8.97 5.56 -5.48
N VAL A 50 8.88 6.78 -4.94
CA VAL A 50 9.97 7.76 -5.01
C VAL A 50 11.20 7.28 -4.23
N LEU A 51 10.99 6.71 -3.04
CA LEU A 51 12.06 6.23 -2.16
C LEU A 51 12.69 4.91 -2.66
N SER A 52 11.92 4.09 -3.38
CA SER A 52 12.32 2.77 -3.90
C SER A 52 12.39 2.74 -5.43
N TYR A 53 12.89 3.80 -6.03
CA TYR A 53 12.83 4.06 -7.48
C TYR A 53 13.52 3.03 -8.40
N GLN A 54 14.39 2.16 -7.86
CA GLN A 54 15.03 1.06 -8.59
C GLN A 54 14.32 -0.29 -8.35
N GLY A 55 13.44 -0.35 -7.36
CA GLY A 55 12.65 -1.53 -7.00
C GLY A 55 11.29 -1.55 -7.67
N HIS A 56 10.34 -2.21 -7.01
CA HIS A 56 8.99 -2.40 -7.51
C HIS A 56 7.96 -2.17 -6.40
N VAL A 57 7.01 -1.27 -6.64
CA VAL A 57 5.92 -1.00 -5.69
C VAL A 57 4.61 -1.53 -6.24
N VAL A 58 3.91 -2.32 -5.44
CA VAL A 58 2.58 -2.83 -5.72
C VAL A 58 1.59 -2.19 -4.75
N ALA A 59 0.60 -1.49 -5.29
CA ALA A 59 -0.56 -0.99 -4.56
C ALA A 59 -1.69 -2.02 -4.66
N LEU A 60 -2.22 -2.46 -3.52
CA LEU A 60 -3.35 -3.38 -3.46
C LEU A 60 -4.51 -2.77 -2.67
N ASP A 61 -5.71 -2.83 -3.23
CA ASP A 61 -6.94 -2.48 -2.54
C ASP A 61 -8.09 -3.37 -3.05
N ILE A 62 -9.14 -3.54 -2.25
CA ILE A 62 -10.29 -4.36 -2.62
C ILE A 62 -11.27 -3.61 -3.52
N MET A 63 -11.23 -2.27 -3.49
CA MET A 63 -12.16 -1.40 -4.21
C MET A 63 -11.54 -0.95 -5.54
N GLU A 64 -12.19 -1.27 -6.66
CA GLU A 64 -11.73 -0.91 -8.00
C GLU A 64 -11.70 0.62 -8.21
N ASP A 65 -12.73 1.32 -7.74
CA ASP A 65 -12.86 2.78 -7.84
C ASP A 65 -11.68 3.51 -7.15
N VAL A 66 -11.21 2.95 -6.03
CA VAL A 66 -10.06 3.47 -5.27
C VAL A 66 -8.76 3.30 -6.08
N MET A 67 -8.62 2.19 -6.80
CA MET A 67 -7.45 1.95 -7.66
C MET A 67 -7.37 2.91 -8.83
N GLU A 68 -8.50 3.26 -9.44
CA GLU A 68 -8.50 4.26 -10.50
C GLU A 68 -8.08 5.64 -9.97
N HIS A 69 -8.59 6.04 -8.79
CA HIS A 69 -8.20 7.28 -8.16
C HIS A 69 -6.71 7.31 -7.77
N ALA A 70 -6.19 6.22 -7.21
CA ALA A 70 -4.78 6.11 -6.85
C ALA A 70 -3.87 6.20 -8.07
N ARG A 71 -4.22 5.53 -9.17
CA ARG A 71 -3.50 5.60 -10.45
C ARG A 71 -3.46 7.03 -10.98
N MET A 72 -4.61 7.69 -11.08
CA MET A 72 -4.67 9.09 -11.54
C MET A 72 -3.82 10.01 -10.65
N HIS A 73 -3.85 9.80 -9.34
CA HIS A 73 -3.07 10.58 -8.38
C HIS A 73 -1.56 10.45 -8.63
N THR A 74 -1.05 9.23 -8.81
CA THR A 74 0.39 9.01 -9.03
C THR A 74 0.82 9.48 -10.43
N GLU A 75 -0.01 9.28 -11.45
CA GLU A 75 0.25 9.75 -12.82
C GLU A 75 0.36 11.29 -12.88
N GLN A 76 -0.49 12.02 -12.15
CA GLN A 76 -0.42 13.49 -12.04
C GLN A 76 0.90 13.99 -11.44
N GLN A 77 1.60 13.14 -10.68
CA GLN A 77 2.92 13.42 -10.10
C GLN A 77 4.08 12.94 -10.99
N GLY A 78 3.78 12.35 -12.15
CA GLY A 78 4.77 11.76 -13.04
C GLY A 78 5.26 10.37 -12.61
N ILE A 79 4.59 9.73 -11.65
CA ILE A 79 4.93 8.40 -11.14
C ILE A 79 4.10 7.36 -11.88
N ASN A 80 4.75 6.59 -12.76
CA ASN A 80 4.09 5.66 -13.67
C ASN A 80 4.55 4.20 -13.51
N ASN A 81 5.44 3.93 -12.55
CA ASN A 81 6.09 2.62 -12.34
C ASN A 81 5.52 1.82 -11.15
N ILE A 82 4.28 2.12 -10.75
CA ILE A 82 3.54 1.36 -9.73
C ILE A 82 2.66 0.31 -10.41
N THR A 83 2.59 -0.89 -9.82
CA THR A 83 1.59 -1.89 -10.20
C THR A 83 0.37 -1.78 -9.30
N PHE A 84 -0.79 -1.53 -9.89
CA PHE A 84 -2.07 -1.50 -9.18
C PHE A 84 -2.76 -2.85 -9.30
N GLN A 85 -3.19 -3.42 -8.17
CA GLN A 85 -3.81 -4.74 -8.09
C GLN A 85 -5.09 -4.68 -7.26
N VAL A 86 -6.24 -4.93 -7.87
CA VAL A 86 -7.48 -5.15 -7.11
C VAL A 86 -7.42 -6.53 -6.46
N GLY A 87 -7.59 -6.61 -5.15
CA GLY A 87 -7.47 -7.88 -4.43
C GLY A 87 -7.74 -7.80 -2.92
N SER A 88 -7.84 -8.95 -2.28
CA SER A 88 -8.04 -9.06 -0.83
C SER A 88 -6.77 -9.51 -0.15
N VAL A 89 -6.44 -8.90 1.00
CA VAL A 89 -5.35 -9.36 1.87
C VAL A 89 -5.56 -10.77 2.40
N LEU A 90 -6.81 -11.25 2.45
CA LEU A 90 -7.13 -12.63 2.84
C LEU A 90 -6.75 -13.66 1.77
N LYS A 91 -6.37 -13.23 0.57
CA LYS A 91 -5.90 -14.10 -0.51
C LYS A 91 -5.05 -13.30 -1.48
N LEU A 92 -3.79 -13.09 -1.13
CA LEU A 92 -2.87 -12.28 -1.92
C LEU A 92 -2.47 -13.02 -3.21
N PRO A 93 -2.65 -12.41 -4.41
CA PRO A 93 -2.35 -13.04 -5.69
C PRO A 93 -0.84 -13.03 -6.03
N PHE A 94 0.01 -13.17 -5.02
CA PHE A 94 1.47 -13.10 -5.13
C PHE A 94 2.11 -14.39 -4.65
N GLN A 95 3.31 -14.66 -5.18
CA GLN A 95 4.11 -15.80 -4.75
C GLN A 95 4.66 -15.57 -3.34
N ASP A 96 4.98 -16.66 -2.67
CA ASP A 96 5.67 -16.62 -1.39
C ASP A 96 7.01 -15.88 -1.53
N ASN A 97 7.47 -15.21 -0.47
CA ASN A 97 8.78 -14.55 -0.44
C ASN A 97 9.03 -13.54 -1.60
N SER A 98 8.04 -12.73 -1.96
CA SER A 98 8.13 -11.78 -3.08
C SER A 98 8.56 -10.38 -2.69
N PHE A 99 8.24 -9.93 -1.47
CA PHE A 99 8.39 -8.53 -1.06
C PHE A 99 9.40 -8.34 0.07
N ASN A 100 10.19 -7.27 -0.02
CA ASN A 100 11.09 -6.84 1.06
C ASN A 100 10.31 -6.20 2.20
N ILE A 101 9.26 -5.42 1.88
CA ILE A 101 8.36 -4.79 2.84
C ILE A 101 6.92 -5.10 2.45
N VAL A 102 6.11 -5.48 3.43
CA VAL A 102 4.64 -5.56 3.30
C VAL A 102 4.05 -4.61 4.33
N HIS A 103 3.37 -3.58 3.85
CA HIS A 103 2.84 -2.47 4.66
C HIS A 103 1.31 -2.45 4.57
N ALA A 104 0.64 -2.16 5.68
CA ALA A 104 -0.79 -1.91 5.72
C ALA A 104 -1.09 -0.79 6.72
N HIS A 105 -1.53 0.38 6.26
CA HIS A 105 -1.85 1.48 7.15
C HIS A 105 -3.37 1.57 7.38
N GLN A 106 -3.79 1.39 8.63
CA GLN A 106 -5.22 1.43 9.01
C GLN A 106 -6.11 0.46 8.22
N VAL A 107 -5.60 -0.72 7.86
CA VAL A 107 -6.39 -1.77 7.18
C VAL A 107 -6.81 -2.86 8.14
N ILE A 108 -5.87 -3.37 8.95
CA ILE A 108 -6.04 -4.61 9.70
C ILE A 108 -7.21 -4.54 10.69
N GLN A 109 -7.50 -3.37 11.28
CA GLN A 109 -8.63 -3.22 12.20
C GLN A 109 -10.01 -3.39 11.54
N HIS A 110 -10.09 -3.39 10.21
CA HIS A 110 -11.33 -3.56 9.44
C HIS A 110 -11.48 -4.97 8.84
N ILE A 111 -10.46 -5.83 8.99
CA ILE A 111 -10.48 -7.19 8.43
C ILE A 111 -11.17 -8.15 9.38
N SER A 112 -12.05 -9.00 8.85
CA SER A 112 -12.82 -9.99 9.62
C SER A 112 -11.96 -11.08 10.24
N ASP A 113 -10.89 -11.49 9.55
CA ASP A 113 -9.89 -12.45 10.03
C ASP A 113 -8.49 -11.81 9.98
N PRO A 114 -8.12 -11.01 10.99
CA PRO A 114 -6.84 -10.32 11.00
C PRO A 114 -5.65 -11.28 11.15
N ILE A 115 -5.85 -12.45 11.76
CA ILE A 115 -4.79 -13.46 11.88
C ILE A 115 -4.48 -14.06 10.51
N HIS A 116 -5.51 -14.41 9.74
CA HIS A 116 -5.31 -14.91 8.39
C HIS A 116 -4.68 -13.86 7.47
N ALA A 117 -5.10 -12.60 7.58
CA ALA A 117 -4.46 -11.49 6.85
C ALA A 117 -2.96 -11.38 7.17
N LEU A 118 -2.58 -11.42 8.44
CA LEU A 118 -1.17 -11.39 8.86
C LEU A 118 -0.39 -12.62 8.36
N GLN A 119 -1.02 -13.79 8.30
CA GLN A 119 -0.41 -14.99 7.72
C GLN A 119 -0.15 -14.83 6.22
N GLU A 120 -1.10 -14.29 5.45
CA GLU A 120 -0.93 -14.00 4.03
C GLU A 120 0.15 -12.93 3.80
N MET A 121 0.16 -11.86 4.59
CA MET A 121 1.22 -10.85 4.57
C MET A 121 2.58 -11.49 4.80
N HIS A 122 2.71 -12.32 5.84
CA HIS A 122 3.94 -13.05 6.14
C HIS A 122 4.36 -13.99 5.02
N ARG A 123 3.43 -14.73 4.41
CA ARG A 123 3.71 -15.66 3.31
C ARG A 123 4.41 -14.95 2.15
N VAL A 124 3.95 -13.75 1.78
CA VAL A 124 4.51 -13.01 0.64
C VAL A 124 5.73 -12.15 1.02
N THR A 125 6.01 -11.94 2.31
CA THR A 125 7.24 -11.29 2.78
C THR A 125 8.44 -12.23 2.60
N LYS A 126 9.54 -11.73 2.06
CA LYS A 126 10.83 -12.44 1.96
C LYS A 126 11.38 -12.80 3.33
N ASP A 127 12.25 -13.81 3.39
CA ASP A 127 13.14 -14.02 4.52
C ASP A 127 13.86 -12.71 4.90
N ARG A 128 13.79 -12.33 6.18
CA ARG A 128 14.32 -11.07 6.73
C ARG A 128 13.65 -9.80 6.20
N GLY A 129 12.56 -9.93 5.44
CA GLY A 129 11.68 -8.82 5.10
C GLY A 129 10.88 -8.35 6.33
N ILE A 130 10.20 -7.23 6.17
CA ILE A 130 9.51 -6.55 7.25
C ILE A 130 8.02 -6.45 6.95
N ILE A 131 7.21 -6.77 7.94
CA ILE A 131 5.77 -6.50 7.94
C ILE A 131 5.51 -5.29 8.82
N VAL A 132 4.70 -4.35 8.35
CA VAL A 132 4.25 -3.23 9.17
C VAL A 132 2.75 -2.99 9.05
N VAL A 133 2.10 -2.76 10.20
CA VAL A 133 0.65 -2.60 10.37
C VAL A 133 0.31 -1.46 11.32
#